data_AF-A0A1I0PIQ4-F1
#
_entry.id   AF-A0A1I0PIQ4-F1
#
_cell.length_a   1.000
_cell.length_b   1.000
_cell.length_c   1.000
_cell.angle_alpha   90.00
_cell.angle_beta   90.00
_cell.angle_gamma   90.00
#
_symmetry.space_group_name_H-M   'P 1'
#
loop_
_entity.id
_entity.type
_entity.pdbx_description
1 polymer ?
#
loop_
_entity_poly.entity_id
_entity_poly.type
_entity_poly.pdbx_seq_one_letter_code
_entity_poly.pdbx_strand_id
1 'polypeptide(L)' 'MNVFEDDLDAFGVLVGAFVALVGVGTLVGMPWQYSGGMLLTVFQILGAVSAVALGVGLAWLVHSQ' A
#
# COMPACT_ATOMS: atom_id res chain seq x y z
N MET A 1 -13.87 -22.32 10.57
CA MET A 1 -14.36 -21.21 9.74
C MET A 1 -13.15 -20.76 8.93
N ASN A 2 -13.05 -21.19 7.67
CA ASN A 2 -11.99 -20.70 6.81
C ASN A 2 -12.34 -19.25 6.49
N VAL A 3 -11.45 -18.31 6.83
CA VAL A 3 -11.68 -16.88 6.59
C VAL A 3 -11.81 -16.60 5.08
N PHE A 4 -11.34 -17.53 4.25
CA PHE A 4 -11.38 -17.48 2.80
C PHE A 4 -12.04 -18.75 2.27
N GLU A 5 -13.35 -18.68 2.03
CA GLU A 5 -14.08 -19.71 1.29
C GLU A 5 -14.02 -19.43 -0.23
N ASP A 6 -13.61 -18.20 -0.60
CA ASP A 6 -13.36 -17.71 -1.96
C ASP A 6 -11.88 -17.38 -2.15
N ASP A 7 -11.22 -18.10 -3.06
CA ASP A 7 -9.80 -17.88 -3.41
C ASP A 7 -9.56 -16.46 -3.97
N LEU A 8 -10.56 -15.85 -4.61
CA LEU A 8 -10.45 -14.49 -5.16
C LEU A 8 -10.45 -13.42 -4.06
N ASP A 9 -11.22 -13.61 -2.99
CA ASP A 9 -11.22 -12.72 -1.82
C ASP A 9 -9.84 -12.73 -1.14
N ALA A 10 -9.30 -13.93 -0.89
CA ALA A 10 -7.95 -14.10 -0.35
C ALA A 10 -6.90 -13.39 -1.22
N PHE A 11 -6.98 -13.57 -2.54
CA PHE A 11 -6.02 -12.95 -3.46
C PHE A 11 -6.13 -11.43 -3.44
N GLY A 12 -7.34 -10.86 -3.45
CA GLY A 12 -7.54 -9.42 -3.41
C GLY A 12 -7.06 -8.79 -2.11
N VAL A 13 -7.31 -9.45 -0.97
CA VAL A 13 -6.77 -9.01 0.34
C VAL A 13 -5.24 -9.04 0.34
N LEU A 14 -4.62 -10.11 -0.17
CA LEU A 14 -3.16 -10.22 -0.25
C LEU A 14 -2.54 -9.15 -1.16
N VAL A 15 -3.16 -8.87 -2.31
CA VAL A 15 -2.72 -7.80 -3.21
C VAL A 15 -2.84 -6.44 -2.53
N GLY A 16 -3.96 -6.15 -1.88
CA GLY A 16 -4.14 -4.92 -1.12
C GLY A 16 -3.10 -4.76 -0.01
N ALA A 17 -2.87 -5.81 0.78
CA ALA A 17 -1.84 -5.84 1.82
C ALA A 17 -0.44 -5.61 1.23
N PHE A 18 -0.10 -6.26 0.12
CA PHE A 18 1.18 -6.07 -0.55
C PHE A 18 1.41 -4.61 -0.96
N VAL A 19 0.43 -3.99 -1.62
CA VAL A 19 0.52 -2.59 -2.04
C VAL A 19 0.69 -1.66 -0.82
N ALA A 20 -0.05 -1.92 0.27
CA ALA A 20 0.08 -1.15 1.49
C ALA A 20 1.48 -1.28 2.10
N LEU A 21 2.00 -2.50 2.16
CA LEU A 21 3.34 -2.78 2.68
C LEU A 21 4.45 -2.16 1.82
N VAL A 22 4.28 -2.11 0.49
CA VAL A 22 5.21 -1.40 -0.39
C VAL A 22 5.24 0.11 -0.08
N GLY A 23 4.07 0.72 0.14
CA GLY A 23 3.97 2.11 0.58
C GLY A 23 4.68 2.35 1.92
N VAL A 24 4.44 1.49 2.92
CA VAL A 24 5.13 1.55 4.22
C VAL A 24 6.64 1.35 4.07
N GLY A 25 7.07 0.35 3.31
CA GLY A 25 8.48 0.10 3.05
C GLY A 25 9.18 1.28 2.36
N THR A 26 8.47 1.98 1.47
CA THR A 26 8.97 3.22 0.85
C THR A 26 9.15 4.32 1.89
N LEU A 27 8.19 4.49 2.81
CA LEU A 27 8.30 5.48 3.89
C LEU A 27 9.46 5.15 4.84
N VAL A 28 9.63 3.88 5.19
CA VAL A 28 10.72 3.41 6.07
C VAL A 28 12.07 3.53 5.39
N GLY A 29 12.16 3.22 4.10
CA GLY A 29 13.41 3.30 3.33
C GLY A 29 13.87 4.73 3.07
N MET A 30 12.98 5.72 3.23
CA MET A 30 13.26 7.16 3.08
C MET A 30 14.14 7.49 1.85
N PRO A 31 13.76 7.08 0.62
CA PRO A 31 14.59 7.24 -0.57
C PRO A 31 14.93 8.71 -0.90
N TRP A 32 14.15 9.66 -0.40
CA TRP A 32 14.42 11.10 -0.48
C TRP A 32 15.70 11.53 0.24
N GLN A 33 16.26 10.71 1.14
CA GLN A 33 17.58 10.96 1.71
C GLN A 33 18.70 10.95 0.64
N TYR A 34 18.47 10.29 -0.49
CA TYR A 34 19.44 10.14 -1.58
C TYR A 34 19.07 10.95 -2.83
N SER A 35 17.98 11.70 -2.80
CA SER A 35 17.54 12.55 -3.92
C SER A 35 17.47 14.02 -3.51
N GLY A 36 17.78 14.91 -4.44
CA GLY A 36 17.80 16.35 -4.17
C GLY A 36 16.42 16.99 -4.35
N GLY A 37 16.06 17.90 -3.44
CA GLY A 37 14.96 18.86 -3.64
C GLY A 37 13.73 18.63 -2.75
N MET A 38 13.27 19.72 -2.14
CA MET A 38 12.11 19.72 -1.23
C MET A 38 10.83 19.28 -1.93
N LEU A 39 10.54 19.81 -3.12
CA LEU A 39 9.33 19.46 -3.86
C LEU A 39 9.29 17.97 -4.21
N LEU A 40 10.41 17.42 -4.67
CA LEU A 40 10.53 16.00 -4.99
C LEU A 40 10.29 15.13 -3.74
N THR A 41 10.85 15.54 -2.61
CA THR A 41 10.64 14.86 -1.31
C THR A 41 9.16 14.82 -0.93
N VAL A 42 8.46 15.96 -1.06
CA VAL A 42 7.02 16.05 -0.77
C VAL A 42 6.22 15.09 -1.65
N PHE A 43 6.48 15.08 -2.97
CA PHE A 43 5.78 14.17 -3.88
C PHE A 43 6.07 12.69 -3.61
N GLN A 44 7.30 12.34 -3.24
CA GLN A 44 7.65 10.96 -2.85
C GLN A 44 6.86 10.51 -1.62
N ILE A 45 6.80 11.36 -0.58
CA ILE A 45 6.05 11.06 0.65
C ILE A 45 4.56 10.93 0.33
N LEU A 46 3.99 11.87 -0.44
CA LEU A 46 2.58 11.81 -0.84
C LEU A 46 2.26 10.55 -1.65
N GLY A 47 3.15 10.18 -2.58
CA GLY A 47 3.01 8.95 -3.37
C GLY A 47 3.03 7.70 -2.49
N ALA A 48 3.96 7.63 -1.53
CA ALA A 48 4.06 6.51 -0.60
C ALA A 48 2.83 6.41 0.32
N VAL A 49 2.36 7.53 0.87
CA VAL A 49 1.11 7.57 1.67
C VAL A 49 -0.10 7.16 0.84
N SER A 50 -0.17 7.59 -0.42
CA SER A 50 -1.25 7.21 -1.34
C SER A 50 -1.22 5.71 -1.63
N ALA A 51 -0.05 5.10 -1.82
CA ALA A 51 0.08 3.66 -1.98
C ALA A 51 -0.43 2.90 -0.74
N VAL A 52 -0.12 3.38 0.47
CA VAL A 52 -0.68 2.80 1.70
C VAL A 52 -2.21 2.87 1.70
N ALA A 53 -2.77 4.05 1.43
CA ALA A 53 -4.21 4.26 1.41
C ALA A 53 -4.91 3.38 0.37
N LEU A 54 -4.34 3.27 -0.84
CA LEU A 54 -4.87 2.43 -1.91
C LEU A 54 -4.79 0.94 -1.56
N GLY A 55 -3.67 0.47 -0.99
CA GLY A 55 -3.54 -0.94 -0.59
C GLY A 55 -4.54 -1.33 0.50
N VAL A 56 -4.69 -0.50 1.54
CA VAL A 56 -5.70 -0.70 2.58
C VAL A 56 -7.11 -0.62 2.01
N GLY A 57 -7.38 0.36 1.15
CA GLY A 57 -8.69 0.54 0.50
C GLY A 57 -9.08 -0.66 -0.37
N LEU A 58 -8.13 -1.23 -1.12
CA LEU A 58 -8.36 -2.43 -1.92
C LEU A 58 -8.66 -3.65 -1.05
N ALA A 59 -7.85 -3.91 -0.02
CA ALA A 59 -8.07 -5.03 0.88
C ALA A 59 -9.42 -4.93 1.59
N TRP A 60 -9.80 -3.72 2.04
CA TRP A 60 -11.09 -3.48 2.67
C TRP A 60 -12.26 -3.65 1.69
N LEU A 61 -12.14 -3.10 0.48
CA LEU A 61 -13.20 -3.16 -0.52
C LEU A 61 -13.49 -4.61 -0.92
N VAL A 62 -12.46 -5.39 -1.22
CA VAL A 62 -12.62 -6.79 -1.66
C VAL A 62 -13.27 -7.63 -0.56
N HIS A 63 -12.80 -7.50 0.68
CA HIS A 63 -13.36 -8.25 1.81
C HIS A 63 -14.79 -7.83 2.20
N SER A 64 -15.24 -6.65 1.77
CA SER A 64 -16.57 -6.14 2.08
C SER A 64 -17.63 -6.47 1.01
N GLN A 65 -17.25 -7.13 -0.08
CA GLN A 65 -18.17 -7.61 -1.13
C GLN A 65 -18.60 -9.05 -0.85
#